data_AF-A0A1G9WVI9-F1
#
_entry.id   AF-A0A1G9WVI9-F1
#
_cell.length_a   1.000
_cell.length_b   1.000
_cell.length_c   1.000
_cell.angle_alpha   90.00
_cell.angle_beta   90.00
_cell.angle_gamma   90.00
#
_symmetry.space_group_name_H-M   'P 1'
#
loop_
_entity.id
_entity.type
_entity.pdbx_description
1 polymer ?
#
loop_
_entity_poly.entity_id
_entity_poly.type
_entity_poly.pdbx_seq_one_letter_code
_entity_poly.pdbx_strand_id
1 'polypeptide(L)'
;MDILLTNIEELQNAIFAYEQEQFTNQFVKLTDLLIAGMQGLSIQDQAILNPVLNAVLTSYEQRDYLLLADLLEYELKPLLTV
;
A
#
# COMPACT_ATOMS: atom_id res chain seq x y z
N MET A 1 12.65 3.80 2.17
CA MET A 1 12.13 2.42 2.18
C MET A 1 11.51 2.08 3.52
N ASP A 2 12.23 2.22 4.63
CA ASP A 2 11.71 1.93 5.98
C ASP A 2 10.39 2.62 6.33
N ILE A 3 10.23 3.90 5.96
CA ILE A 3 9.01 4.67 6.23
C ILE A 3 7.76 4.05 5.54
N LEU A 4 7.92 3.50 4.33
CA LEU A 4 6.83 2.82 3.62
C LEU A 4 6.46 1.51 4.33
N LEU A 5 7.46 0.73 4.74
CA LEU A 5 7.22 -0.54 5.44
C LEU A 5 6.52 -0.32 6.78
N THR A 6 6.97 0.66 7.57
CA THR A 6 6.31 1.04 8.83
C THR A 6 4.88 1.53 8.59
N ASN A 7 4.64 2.33 7.55
CA ASN A 7 3.28 2.79 7.24
C ASN A 7 2.37 1.64 6.79
N ILE A 8 2.88 0.65 6.06
CA ILE A 8 2.10 -0.56 5.72
C ILE A 8 1.73 -1.34 6.99
N GLU A 9 2.65 -1.51 7.93
CA GLU A 9 2.36 -2.17 9.21
C GLU A 9 1.31 -1.41 10.03
N GLU A 10 1.42 -0.08 10.12
CA GLU A 10 0.42 0.77 10.78
C GLU A 10 -0.97 0.62 10.14
N LEU A 11 -1.02 0.49 8.82
CA LEU A 11 -2.26 0.36 8.05
C LEU A 11 -2.91 -1.02 8.27
N GLN A 12 -2.11 -2.09 8.26
CA GLN A 12 -2.57 -3.45 8.59
C GLN A 12 -3.10 -3.53 10.02
N ASN A 13 -2.39 -2.92 10.98
CA ASN A 13 -2.86 -2.84 12.36
C ASN A 13 -4.21 -2.12 12.46
N ALA A 14 -4.40 -1.01 11.75
CA ALA A 14 -5.67 -0.29 11.72
C ALA A 14 -6.82 -1.13 11.12
N ILE A 15 -6.54 -1.95 10.10
CA ILE A 15 -7.51 -2.92 9.53
C ILE A 15 -7.93 -3.93 10.59
N PHE A 16 -6.96 -4.59 11.24
CA PHE A 16 -7.24 -5.65 12.20
C PHE A 16 -7.83 -5.14 13.53
N ALA A 17 -7.55 -3.89 13.89
CA ALA A 17 -8.15 -3.21 15.04
C ALA A 17 -9.53 -2.58 14.74
N TYR A 18 -10.00 -2.63 13.49
CA TYR A 18 -11.25 -2.00 13.04
C TYR A 18 -11.28 -0.47 13.24
N GLU A 19 -10.12 0.19 13.19
CA GLU A 19 -9.98 1.65 13.37
C GLU A 19 -10.10 2.37 12.02
N GLN A 20 -11.32 2.56 11.53
CA GLN A 20 -11.59 3.08 10.17
C GLN A 20 -11.01 4.47 9.90
N GLU A 21 -11.02 5.37 10.88
CA GLU A 21 -10.42 6.71 10.74
C GLU A 21 -8.90 6.63 10.62
N GLN A 22 -8.26 5.85 11.50
CA GLN A 22 -6.81 5.64 11.45
C GLN A 22 -6.40 4.97 10.15
N PHE A 23 -7.14 3.95 9.71
CA PHE A 23 -6.93 3.30 8.42
C PHE A 23 -6.94 4.31 7.27
N THR A 24 -7.95 5.18 7.22
CA THR A 24 -8.10 6.16 6.13
C THR A 24 -6.91 7.13 6.10
N ASN A 25 -6.49 7.61 7.28
CA ASN A 25 -5.32 8.48 7.40
C ASN A 25 -4.03 7.79 6.95
N GLN A 26 -3.84 6.53 7.35
CA GLN A 26 -2.65 5.75 6.97
C GLN A 26 -2.65 5.41 5.48
N PHE A 27 -3.81 5.15 4.88
CA PHE A 27 -3.95 4.88 3.46
C PHE A 27 -3.62 6.10 2.60
N VAL A 28 -4.10 7.29 2.98
CA VAL A 28 -3.71 8.54 2.29
C VAL A 28 -2.19 8.75 2.37
N LYS A 29 -1.61 8.58 3.57
CA LYS A 29 -0.16 8.66 3.76
C LYS A 29 0.62 7.65 2.90
N LEU A 30 0.11 6.41 2.76
CA LEU A 30 0.71 5.41 1.89
C LEU A 30 0.73 5.89 0.44
N THR A 31 -0.40 6.42 -0.05
CA THR A 31 -0.49 6.91 -1.43
C THR A 31 0.47 8.06 -1.71
N ASP A 32 0.61 9.01 -0.77
CA ASP A 32 1.54 10.13 -0.91
C ASP A 32 3.01 9.66 -0.96
N LEU A 33 3.38 8.71 -0.09
CA LEU A 33 4.72 8.13 -0.06
C LEU A 33 5.03 7.35 -1.34
N LEU A 34 4.07 6.61 -1.88
CA LEU A 34 4.21 5.87 -3.14
C LEU A 34 4.38 6.84 -4.32
N ILE A 35 3.56 7.89 -4.41
CA ILE A 35 3.68 8.91 -5.46
C ILE A 35 5.07 9.57 -5.44
N ALA A 36 5.57 9.91 -4.25
CA ALA A 36 6.91 10.46 -4.10
C ALA A 36 8.01 9.47 -4.51
N GLY A 37 7.86 8.19 -4.15
CA GLY A 37 8.81 7.12 -4.51
C GLY A 37 8.82 6.76 -5.99
N MET A 38 7.66 6.86 -6.67
CA MET A 38 7.51 6.49 -8.08
C MET A 38 8.27 7.39 -9.05
N GLN A 39 8.60 8.63 -8.65
CA GLN A 39 9.30 9.59 -9.52
C GLN A 39 10.70 9.11 -9.94
N GLY A 40 11.30 8.17 -9.20
CA GLY A 40 12.61 7.60 -9.50
C GLY A 40 12.59 6.23 -10.20
N LEU A 41 11.42 5.64 -10.42
CA LEU A 41 11.31 4.28 -10.96
C LEU A 41 11.47 4.24 -12.48
N SER A 42 12.13 3.19 -12.98
CA SER A 42 12.20 2.95 -14.42
C SER A 42 10.83 2.53 -14.97
N ILE A 43 10.66 2.58 -16.30
CA ILE A 43 9.43 2.12 -16.96
C ILE A 43 9.14 0.65 -16.64
N GLN A 44 10.18 -0.17 -16.51
CA GLN A 44 10.05 -1.60 -16.19
C GLN A 44 9.55 -1.79 -14.75
N ASP A 45 10.11 -1.05 -13.79
CA ASP A 45 9.68 -1.12 -12.38
C ASP A 45 8.24 -0.62 -12.22
N GLN A 46 7.87 0.45 -12.94
CA GLN A 46 6.50 0.95 -12.96
C GLN A 46 5.52 -0.07 -13.56
N ALA A 47 5.93 -0.82 -14.59
CA ALA A 47 5.09 -1.87 -15.18
C ALA A 47 4.79 -3.02 -14.22
N ILE A 48 5.69 -3.29 -13.26
CA ILE A 48 5.51 -4.29 -12.20
C ILE A 48 4.66 -3.72 -11.05
N LEU A 49 4.90 -2.47 -10.66
CA LEU A 49 4.23 -1.83 -9.52
C LEU A 49 2.78 -1.42 -9.82
N ASN A 50 2.50 -0.90 -11.02
CA ASN A 50 1.18 -0.35 -11.37
C ASN A 50 0.02 -1.35 -11.19
N PRO A 51 0.14 -2.64 -11.61
CA PRO A 51 -0.89 -3.64 -11.34
C PRO A 51 -1.20 -3.83 -9.86
N VAL A 52 -0.16 -3.86 -9.01
CA VAL A 52 -0.30 -4.01 -7.56
C VAL A 52 -1.01 -2.80 -6.96
N LEU A 53 -0.62 -1.58 -7.35
CA LEU A 53 -1.28 -0.35 -6.90
C LEU A 53 -2.74 -0.30 -7.31
N ASN A 54 -3.06 -0.72 -8.53
CA ASN A 54 -4.43 -0.77 -9.01
C ASN A 54 -5.28 -1.78 -8.21
N ALA A 55 -4.71 -2.94 -7.87
CA ALA A 55 -5.37 -3.93 -7.03
C ALA A 55 -5.62 -3.40 -5.60
N VAL A 56 -4.64 -2.70 -5.01
CA VAL A 56 -4.77 -2.06 -3.70
C VAL A 56 -5.89 -1.01 -3.69
N LEU A 57 -5.92 -0.13 -4.71
CA LEU A 57 -6.97 0.88 -4.86
C LEU A 57 -8.35 0.26 -5.06
N THR A 58 -8.45 -0.75 -5.92
CA THR A 58 -9.71 -1.47 -6.17
C THR A 58 -10.24 -2.11 -4.89
N SER A 59 -9.37 -2.75 -4.11
CA SER A 59 -9.73 -3.38 -2.84
C SER A 59 -10.22 -2.35 -1.80
N TYR A 60 -9.58 -1.19 -1.75
CA TYR A 60 -10.01 -0.05 -0.92
C TYR A 60 -11.42 0.44 -1.32
N GLU A 61 -11.66 0.66 -2.62
CA GLU A 61 -12.96 1.14 -3.14
C GLU A 61 -14.09 0.14 -2.86
N GLN A 62 -13.80 -1.16 -2.96
CA GLN A 62 -14.72 -2.24 -2.65
C GLN A 62 -14.90 -2.50 -1.15
N ARG A 63 -14.10 -1.82 -0.30
CA ARG A 63 -14.02 -2.04 1.15
C ARG A 63 -13.63 -3.48 1.51
N ASP A 64 -12.91 -4.15 0.63
CA ASP A 64 -12.32 -5.47 0.90
C ASP A 64 -11.00 -5.29 1.64
N TYR A 65 -11.11 -5.00 2.94
CA TYR A 65 -9.96 -4.69 3.78
C TYR A 65 -9.06 -5.91 4.03
N LEU A 66 -9.59 -7.13 3.91
CA LEU A 66 -8.78 -8.35 4.05
C LEU A 66 -7.91 -8.56 2.82
N LEU A 67 -8.49 -8.46 1.62
CA LEU A 67 -7.72 -8.50 0.38
C LEU A 67 -6.69 -7.37 0.34
N LEU A 68 -7.07 -6.16 0.78
CA LEU A 68 -6.14 -5.05 0.86
C LEU A 68 -4.95 -5.36 1.78
N ALA A 69 -5.18 -5.96 2.96
CA ALA A 69 -4.10 -6.36 3.86
C ALA A 69 -3.17 -7.40 3.23
N ASP A 70 -3.72 -8.37 2.49
CA ASP A 70 -2.95 -9.40 1.79
C ASP A 70 -2.11 -8.81 0.65
N LEU A 71 -2.68 -7.92 -0.16
CA LEU A 71 -1.96 -7.22 -1.23
C LEU A 71 -0.81 -6.38 -0.69
N LEU A 72 -1.02 -5.71 0.44
CA LEU A 72 0.04 -4.94 1.09
C LEU A 72 1.18 -5.84 1.59
N GLU A 73 0.86 -6.99 2.19
CA GLU A 73 1.86 -7.90 2.76
C GLU A 73 2.65 -8.66 1.68
N TYR A 74 1.95 -9.24 0.72
CA TYR A 74 2.52 -10.27 -0.15
C TYR A 74 2.84 -9.76 -1.55
N GLU A 75 2.24 -8.66 -1.99
CA GLU A 75 2.52 -8.07 -3.31
C GLU A 75 3.33 -6.78 -3.18
N LEU A 76 2.93 -5.86 -2.30
CA LEU A 76 3.58 -4.54 -2.22
C LEU A 76 4.89 -4.56 -1.42
N LYS A 77 4.92 -5.09 -0.19
CA LYS A 77 6.15 -5.12 0.64
C LYS A 77 7.35 -5.76 -0.09
N PRO A 78 7.22 -6.90 -0.80
CA PRO A 78 8.35 -7.51 -1.51
C PRO A 78 8.94 -6.59 -2.59
N LEU A 79 8.10 -5.82 -3.30
CA LEU A 79 8.55 -4.87 -4.33
C LEU A 79 9.30 -3.67 -3.74
N LEU A 80 9.05 -3.35 -2.46
CA LEU A 80 9.70 -2.25 -1.77
C LEU A 80 10.98 -2.67 -1.05
N THR A 81 11.26 -3.96 -0.89
CA THR A 81 12.44 -4.45 -0.15
C THR A 81 13.58 -4.90 -1.07
N VAL A 82 13.43 -4.74 -2.38
CA VAL A 82 14.45 -4.99 -3.41
C VAL A 82 15.49 -3.88 -3.47
#